data_AF-A0A8X6R964-F1
#
_entry.id   AF-A0A8X6R964-F1
#
_cell.length_a   1.000
_cell.length_b   1.000
_cell.length_c   1.000
_cell.angle_alpha   90.00
_cell.angle_beta   90.00
_cell.angle_gamma   90.00
#
_symmetry.space_group_name_H-M   'P 1'
#
loop_
_entity.id
_entity.type
_entity.pdbx_description
1 polymer ?
#
loop_
_entity_poly.entity_id
_entity_poly.type
_entity_poly.pdbx_seq_one_letter_code
_entity_poly.pdbx_strand_id
1 'polypeptide(L)' 'MAARAYMMFANGTMTGQQYIDEVLLPHVRLFRGAAGDKFVFMDDNAACHRTLAVQDCLDSEGIQRLV' A
#
# COMPACT_ATOMS: atom_id res chain seq x y z
N MET A 1 4.70 -14.58 6.72
CA MET A 1 5.00 -14.72 5.28
C MET A 1 5.39 -13.34 4.78
N ALA A 2 6.55 -13.19 4.16
CA ALA A 2 6.99 -11.92 3.57
C ALA A 2 6.93 -12.08 2.05
N ALA A 3 6.15 -11.23 1.39
CA ALA A 3 6.14 -11.12 -0.06
C ALA A 3 6.79 -9.78 -0.42
N ARG A 4 7.70 -9.79 -1.40
CA ARG A 4 8.24 -8.57 -2.00
C ARG A 4 7.65 -8.44 -3.40
N ALA A 5 7.03 -7.30 -3.68
CA ALA A 5 6.58 -6.91 -5.01
C ALA A 5 7.34 -5.64 -5.41
N TYR A 6 7.78 -5.59 -6.66
CA TYR A 6 8.39 -4.40 -7.25
C TYR A 6 7.41 -3.84 -8.26
N MET A 7 7.08 -2.56 -8.13
CA MET A 7 6.20 -1.88 -9.07
C MET A 7 6.98 -0.87 -9.89
N MET A 8 6.82 -0.94 -11.21
CA MET A 8 7.48 -0.05 -12.18
C MET A 8 6.40 0.67 -12.98
N PHE A 9 6.43 2.00 -12.97
CA PHE A 9 5.46 2.82 -13.69
C PHE A 9 6.00 3.19 -15.08
N ALA A 10 5.26 2.86 -16.14
CA ALA A 10 5.72 3.03 -17.53
C ALA A 10 5.77 4.50 -17.99
N ASN A 11 5.08 5.41 -17.30
CA ASN A 11 4.70 6.74 -17.80
C ASN A 11 5.12 7.90 -16.88
N GLY A 12 5.98 7.65 -15.88
CA GLY A 12 6.36 8.66 -14.90
C GLY A 12 5.29 8.87 -13.81
N THR A 13 5.72 9.55 -12.74
CA THR A 13 5.06 9.84 -11.45
C THR A 13 3.61 9.37 -11.29
N MET A 14 3.39 8.47 -10.33
CA MET A 14 2.05 8.11 -9.86
C MET A 14 1.46 9.19 -8.95
N THR A 15 0.14 9.38 -8.99
CA THR A 15 -0.58 10.10 -7.94
C THR A 15 -0.85 9.19 -6.74
N GLY A 16 -1.12 9.77 -5.56
CA GLY A 16 -1.51 8.98 -4.39
C GLY A 16 -2.80 8.19 -4.61
N GLN A 17 -3.77 8.73 -5.35
CA GLN A 17 -5.02 8.04 -5.64
C GLN A 17 -4.80 6.83 -6.56
N GLN A 18 -4.00 6.98 -7.62
CA GLN A 18 -3.66 5.84 -8.48
C GLN A 18 -2.88 4.76 -7.71
N TYR A 19 -2.00 5.17 -6.79
CA TYR A 19 -1.33 4.21 -5.91
C TYR A 19 -2.34 3.43 -5.05
N ILE A 20 -3.36 4.10 -4.52
CA ILE A 20 -4.43 3.43 -3.74
C ILE A 20 -5.17 2.40 -4.59
N ASP A 21 -5.67 2.82 -5.75
CA ASP A 21 -6.60 2.02 -6.55
C ASP A 21 -5.90 0.89 -7.31
N GLU A 22 -4.72 1.15 -7.87
CA GLU A 22 -4.01 0.21 -8.73
C GLU A 22 -3.07 -0.71 -7.93
N VAL A 23 -2.67 -0.31 -6.71
CA VAL A 23 -1.58 -0.98 -5.96
C VAL A 23 -2.04 -1.36 -4.57
N LEU A 24 -2.36 -0.37 -3.75
CA LEU A 24 -2.51 -0.55 -2.33
C LEU A 24 -3.68 -1.46 -2.01
N LEU A 25 -4.89 -1.09 -2.43
CA LEU A 25 -6.11 -1.83 -2.12
C LEU A 25 -6.10 -3.28 -2.65
N PRO A 26 -5.70 -3.54 -3.92
CA PRO A 26 -5.61 -4.91 -4.42
C PRO A 26 -4.66 -5.79 -3.59
N HIS A 27 -3.49 -5.27 -3.21
CA HIS A 27 -2.49 -6.05 -2.46
C HIS A 27 -2.89 -6.20 -1.00
N VAL A 28 -3.28 -5.11 -0.35
CA VAL A 28 -3.71 -5.06 1.05
C VAL A 28 -4.83 -6.07 1.30
N ARG A 29 -5.91 -6.04 0.50
CA ARG A 29 -7.07 -6.91 0.72
C ARG A 29 -6.74 -8.38 0.48
N LEU A 30 -5.90 -8.67 -0.52
CA LEU A 30 -5.42 -10.02 -0.80
C LEU A 30 -4.64 -10.60 0.39
N PHE A 31 -3.71 -9.84 0.95
CA PHE A 31 -2.87 -10.32 2.05
C PHE A 31 -3.55 -10.24 3.41
N ARG A 32 -4.46 -9.28 3.63
CA ARG A 32 -5.17 -9.12 4.90
C ARG A 32 -5.99 -10.35 5.26
N GLY A 33 -6.71 -10.93 4.30
CA GLY A 33 -7.47 -12.16 4.51
C GLY A 33 -6.59 -13.35 4.90
N ALA A 34 -5.37 -13.41 4.38
CA ALA A 34 -4.42 -14.51 4.62
C ALA A 34 -3.58 -14.32 5.89
N ALA A 35 -3.16 -13.09 6.20
CA ALA A 35 -2.25 -12.77 7.29
C ALA A 35 -2.95 -12.37 8.60
N GLY A 36 -4.22 -11.95 8.53
CA GLY A 36 -5.00 -11.50 9.67
C GLY A 36 -4.40 -10.27 10.36
N ASP A 37 -4.59 -10.18 11.67
CA ASP A 37 -4.24 -9.01 12.49
C ASP A 37 -2.73 -8.71 12.59
N LYS A 38 -1.88 -9.63 12.13
CA LYS A 38 -0.42 -9.47 12.13
C LYS A 38 0.10 -8.84 10.83
N PHE A 39 -0.79 -8.45 9.92
CA PHE A 39 -0.39 -7.83 8.67
C PHE A 39 0.14 -6.42 8.90
N VAL A 40 1.40 -6.21 8.51
CA VAL A 40 2.08 -4.92 8.51
C VAL A 40 2.51 -4.60 7.08
N PHE A 41 2.27 -3.36 6.66
CA PHE A 41 2.62 -2.87 5.33
C PHE A 41 3.93 -2.09 5.39
N MET A 42 4.82 -2.36 4.44
CA MET A 42 6.09 -1.66 4.25
C MET A 42 6.21 -1.26 2.79
N ASP A 43 6.51 0.01 2.56
CA ASP A 43 6.77 0.57 1.24
C ASP A 43 7.97 1.50 1.29
N ASP A 44 8.41 1.97 0.12
CA ASP A 44 9.43 3.01 0.06
C ASP A 44 8.82 4.39 0.38
N ASN A 45 9.71 5.36 0.57
CA ASN A 45 9.34 6.70 0.97
C ASN A 45 8.97 7.62 -0.21
N ALA A 46 8.47 7.08 -1.34
CA ALA A 46 8.04 7.87 -2.48
C ALA A 46 6.90 8.84 -2.13
N ALA A 47 6.84 9.96 -2.84
CA ALA A 47 5.86 11.02 -2.55
C ALA A 47 4.41 10.55 -2.71
N CYS A 48 4.12 9.69 -3.70
CA CYS A 48 2.80 9.12 -3.90
C CYS A 48 2.32 8.25 -2.73
N HIS A 49 3.25 7.59 -2.02
CA HIS A 49 2.93 6.76 -0.86
C HIS A 49 2.68 7.58 0.40
N ARG A 50 3.14 8.84 0.47
CA ARG A 50 3.02 9.71 1.65
C ARG A 50 1.85 10.70 1.58
N THR A 51 0.89 10.47 0.70
CA THR A 51 -0.30 11.33 0.65
C THR A 51 -1.24 11.02 1.82
N LEU A 52 -2.02 12.01 2.28
CA LEU A 52 -3.02 11.81 3.34
C LEU A 52 -4.04 10.73 2.96
N ALA A 53 -4.47 10.71 1.69
CA ALA A 53 -5.38 9.70 1.18
C ALA A 53 -4.83 8.26 1.34
N VAL A 54 -3.52 8.07 1.17
CA VAL A 54 -2.89 6.75 1.36
C VAL A 54 -2.88 6.35 2.83
N GLN A 55 -2.64 7.30 3.74
CA GLN A 55 -2.70 7.04 5.17
C GLN A 55 -4.13 6.69 5.60
N ASP A 56 -5.11 7.48 5.19
CA ASP A 56 -6.53 7.25 5.49
C ASP A 56 -6.99 5.88 4.95
N CYS A 57 -6.52 5.49 3.76
CA CYS A 57 -6.81 4.18 3.19
C CYS A 57 -6.26 3.04 4.05
N LEU A 58 -5.00 3.11 4.48
CA LEU A 58 -4.38 2.10 5.34
C LEU A 58 -5.09 1.99 6.69
N ASP A 59 -5.45 3.12 7.28
CA ASP A 59 -6.17 3.18 8.55
C ASP A 59 -7.57 2.55 8.40
N SER A 60 -8.26 2.81 7.29
CA SER A 60 -9.58 2.21 7.00
C SER A 60 -9.55 0.69 6.81
N GLU A 61 -8.43 0.16 6.31
CA GLU A 61 -8.20 -1.28 6.15
C GLU A 61 -7.61 -1.91 7.44
N GLY A 62 -7.38 -1.10 8.49
CA GLY A 62 -6.87 -1.56 9.79
C GLY A 62 -5.43 -2.03 9.74
N ILE A 63 -4.59 -1.37 8.93
CA ILE A 63 -3.23 -1.82 8.63
C ILE A 63 -2.21 -0.86 9.20
N GLN A 64 -1.31 -1.43 10.00
CA GLN A 64 -0.15 -0.70 10.47
C GLN A 64 0.89 -0.59 9.36
N ARG A 65 1.25 0.65 9.00
CA ARG A 65 2.40 0.95 8.14
C ARG A 65 3.66 1.03 8.99
N LEU A 66 4.73 0.42 8.50
CA LEU A 66 6.08 0.63 9.01
C LEU A 66 6.85 1.44 7.96
N VAL A 67 7.45 2.55 8.40
CA VAL A 67 8.29 3.47 7.61
C VAL A 67 9.76 3.30 7.96
#